data_AF-A0A1S4CG95-F1
#
_entry.id   AF-A0A1S4CG95-F1
#
_cell.length_a   1.000
_cell.length_b   1.000
_cell.length_c   1.000
_cell.angle_alpha   90.00
_cell.angle_beta   90.00
_cell.angle_gamma   90.00
#
_symmetry.space_group_name_H-M   'P 1'
#
loop_
_entity.id
_entity.type
_entity.pdbx_description
1 polymer ?
#
loop_
_entity_poly.entity_id
_entity_poly.type
_entity_poly.pdbx_seq_one_letter_code
_entity_poly.pdbx_strand_id
1 'polypeptide(L)'
;MAMTKTLSMISRTGRDLQRYNDGCRQVVGCIPYRYRKTNQSSTVQGTQIDDLEFLLISSQKSPRWMFPKGGWETDEALEDAALRETFEESGVIGEVEVHEFLGTWNFKSKSQGTFHEGHMFPLLVTDELDDWPEKTVRKRLWLKFSEAREVCWHSWMKEALDVFASKLTKRNKEEEEPQTCAFDELSYEQTIGAVSDPMFCVEPRISIEANDLTCEELRISLVVKKQQ
;
A
#
# COMPACT_ATOMS: atom_id res chain seq x y z
N MET A 1 -20.76 5.83 3.21
CA MET A 1 -21.05 4.39 3.20
C MET A 1 -20.13 3.76 2.17
N ALA A 2 -19.19 2.90 2.58
CA ALA A 2 -18.42 2.13 1.62
C ALA A 2 -19.39 1.19 0.90
N MET A 3 -19.54 1.36 -0.42
CA MET A 3 -20.27 0.41 -1.24
C MET A 3 -19.51 -0.91 -1.17
N THR A 4 -20.05 -1.91 -0.46
CA THR A 4 -19.46 -3.25 -0.46
C THR A 4 -19.62 -3.82 -1.86
N LYS A 5 -18.55 -3.75 -2.65
CA LYS A 5 -18.56 -4.22 -4.04
C LYS A 5 -18.81 -5.73 -4.04
N THR A 6 -19.91 -6.15 -4.65
CA THR A 6 -20.30 -7.57 -4.68
C THR A 6 -19.35 -8.34 -5.59
N LEU A 7 -18.65 -9.34 -5.05
CA LEU A 7 -17.79 -10.24 -5.82
C LEU A 7 -18.65 -11.24 -6.61
N SER A 8 -18.38 -11.38 -7.91
CA SER A 8 -19.10 -12.29 -8.80
C SER A 8 -18.36 -13.63 -8.92
N MET A 9 -19.05 -14.75 -8.66
CA MET A 9 -18.50 -16.10 -8.87
C MET A 9 -18.34 -16.49 -10.35
N ILE A 10 -18.66 -15.60 -11.27
CA ILE A 10 -18.49 -15.76 -12.71
C ILE A 10 -17.41 -14.78 -13.17
N SER A 11 -16.33 -15.32 -13.75
CA SER A 11 -15.27 -14.51 -14.35
C SER A 11 -15.80 -13.68 -15.51
N ARG A 12 -15.28 -12.45 -15.64
CA ARG A 12 -15.55 -11.66 -16.85
C ARG A 12 -14.86 -12.31 -18.04
N THR A 13 -15.53 -12.30 -19.18
CA THR A 13 -15.02 -12.88 -20.42
C THR A 13 -15.28 -11.95 -21.60
N GLY A 14 -14.51 -12.13 -22.67
CA GLY A 14 -14.59 -11.28 -23.86
C GLY A 14 -13.57 -10.15 -23.84
N ARG A 15 -13.68 -9.25 -24.84
CA ARG A 15 -12.76 -8.11 -25.01
C ARG A 15 -13.47 -6.80 -25.38
N ASP A 16 -14.79 -6.80 -25.51
CA ASP A 16 -15.54 -5.66 -26.04
C ASP A 16 -15.49 -4.44 -25.10
N LEU A 17 -15.42 -4.69 -23.79
CA LEU A 17 -15.29 -3.66 -22.77
C LEU A 17 -13.84 -3.34 -22.40
N GLN A 18 -12.84 -4.04 -22.96
CA GLN A 18 -11.45 -3.84 -22.58
C GLN A 18 -10.89 -2.54 -23.17
N ARG A 19 -10.02 -1.90 -22.40
CA ARG A 19 -9.36 -0.66 -22.81
C ARG A 19 -8.14 -0.93 -23.70
N TYR A 20 -7.99 -0.06 -24.69
CA TYR A 20 -6.86 -0.04 -25.60
C TYR A 20 -6.35 1.40 -25.73
N ASN A 21 -5.04 1.59 -25.66
CA ASN A 21 -4.38 2.87 -25.95
C ASN A 21 -3.45 2.67 -27.14
N ASP A 22 -3.64 3.40 -28.24
CA ASP A 22 -2.88 3.22 -29.49
C ASP A 22 -2.81 1.75 -29.97
N GLY A 23 -3.92 1.01 -29.82
CA GLY A 23 -3.99 -0.42 -30.15
C GLY A 23 -3.30 -1.36 -29.13
N CYS A 24 -2.69 -0.81 -28.08
CA CYS A 24 -2.08 -1.56 -26.98
C CYS A 24 -3.13 -1.85 -25.89
N ARG A 25 -3.39 -3.14 -25.64
CA ARG A 25 -4.31 -3.60 -24.59
C ARG A 25 -3.79 -3.17 -23.22
N GLN A 26 -4.70 -2.63 -22.42
CA GLN A 26 -4.45 -2.25 -21.04
C GLN A 26 -4.79 -3.41 -20.11
N VAL A 27 -3.83 -3.80 -19.28
CA VAL A 27 -4.01 -4.84 -18.26
C VAL A 27 -3.63 -4.33 -16.89
N VAL A 28 -4.28 -4.88 -15.87
CA VAL A 28 -4.03 -4.52 -14.49
C VAL A 28 -3.98 -5.79 -13.63
N GLY A 29 -3.19 -5.74 -12.58
CA GLY A 29 -3.07 -6.82 -11.61
C GLY A 29 -2.54 -6.36 -10.26
N CYS A 30 -2.39 -7.34 -9.39
CA CYS A 30 -1.86 -7.14 -8.04
C CYS A 30 -0.64 -8.02 -7.80
N ILE A 31 0.22 -7.60 -6.88
CA ILE A 31 1.13 -8.47 -6.14
C ILE A 31 0.44 -8.78 -4.81
N PRO A 32 -0.27 -9.91 -4.69
CA PRO A 32 -0.95 -10.26 -3.46
C PRO A 32 0.09 -10.77 -2.46
N TYR A 33 0.06 -10.24 -1.26
CA TYR A 33 0.99 -10.60 -0.21
C TYR A 33 0.28 -10.75 1.13
N ARG A 34 0.90 -11.51 2.04
CA ARG A 34 0.49 -11.57 3.45
C ARG A 34 1.70 -11.79 4.34
N TYR A 35 1.49 -11.53 5.63
CA TYR A 35 2.49 -11.80 6.66
C TYR A 35 2.60 -13.29 6.91
N ARG A 36 3.84 -13.80 6.94
CA ARG A 36 4.11 -15.18 7.29
C ARG A 36 3.83 -15.39 8.78
N LYS A 37 3.16 -16.49 9.11
CA LYS A 37 3.01 -16.93 10.50
C LYS A 37 4.34 -17.54 10.97
N THR A 38 5.25 -16.72 11.47
CA THR A 38 6.47 -17.20 12.13
C THR A 38 6.22 -17.34 13.64
N ASN A 39 6.71 -18.42 14.25
CA ASN A 39 6.68 -18.59 15.72
C ASN A 39 7.72 -17.70 16.43
N GLN A 40 8.43 -16.87 15.68
CA GLN A 40 9.38 -15.90 16.20
C GLN A 40 8.67 -14.56 16.13
N SER A 41 8.07 -14.17 17.25
CA SER A 41 7.70 -12.78 17.52
C SER A 41 9.00 -11.98 17.45
N SER A 42 9.34 -11.47 16.27
CA SER A 42 10.37 -10.46 16.12
C SER A 42 9.77 -9.14 16.58
N THR A 43 9.63 -9.04 17.90
CA THR A 43 9.53 -7.78 18.60
C THR A 43 10.76 -6.96 18.20
N VAL A 44 10.57 -5.67 17.88
CA VAL A 44 11.54 -4.56 17.86
C VAL A 44 11.93 -3.95 16.49
N GLN A 45 11.68 -4.53 15.32
CA GLN A 45 12.07 -3.86 14.04
C GLN A 45 11.04 -4.05 12.93
N GLY A 46 10.83 -3.00 12.12
CA GLY A 46 9.76 -2.90 11.12
C GLY A 46 9.66 -4.10 10.16
N THR A 47 8.53 -4.20 9.46
CA THR A 47 8.21 -5.36 8.59
C THR A 47 9.30 -5.58 7.54
N GLN A 48 10.03 -6.69 7.59
CA GLN A 48 11.03 -7.02 6.57
C GLN A 48 10.39 -7.76 5.39
N ILE A 49 11.02 -7.66 4.23
CA ILE A 49 10.55 -8.36 3.01
C ILE A 49 10.49 -9.89 3.20
N ASP A 50 11.37 -10.43 4.05
CA ASP A 50 11.45 -11.85 4.37
C ASP A 50 10.35 -12.33 5.32
N ASP A 51 9.65 -11.40 5.98
CA ASP A 51 8.46 -11.69 6.81
C ASP A 51 7.21 -11.87 5.95
N LEU A 52 7.29 -11.54 4.67
CA LEU A 52 6.17 -11.62 3.74
C LEU A 52 6.21 -12.91 2.91
N GLU A 53 5.03 -13.33 2.48
CA GLU A 53 4.87 -14.30 1.39
C GLU A 53 3.94 -13.72 0.32
N PHE A 54 4.19 -14.12 -0.92
CA PHE A 54 3.57 -13.58 -2.12
C PHE A 54 2.85 -14.67 -2.88
N LEU A 55 1.66 -14.36 -3.38
CA LEU A 55 0.84 -15.30 -4.12
C LEU A 55 1.09 -15.19 -5.62
N LEU A 56 1.49 -16.32 -6.21
CA LEU A 56 1.53 -16.51 -7.65
C LEU A 56 0.44 -17.49 -8.08
N ILE A 57 0.03 -17.35 -9.33
CA ILE A 57 -0.90 -18.26 -9.99
C ILE A 57 -0.27 -18.93 -11.20
N SER A 58 -0.75 -20.13 -11.53
CA SER A 58 -0.37 -20.80 -12.77
C SER A 58 -1.00 -20.12 -13.97
N SER A 59 -0.32 -20.09 -15.11
CA SER A 59 -0.95 -19.76 -16.39
C SER A 59 -1.95 -20.85 -16.81
N GLN A 60 -3.09 -20.47 -17.41
CA GLN A 60 -4.11 -21.45 -17.88
C GLN A 60 -3.57 -22.44 -18.92
N LYS A 61 -2.61 -22.03 -19.76
CA LYS A 61 -2.17 -22.79 -20.96
C LYS A 61 -0.73 -23.30 -20.89
N SER A 62 0.01 -22.99 -19.83
CA SER A 62 1.43 -23.34 -19.73
C SER A 62 1.87 -23.49 -18.27
N PRO A 63 2.91 -24.29 -17.98
CA PRO A 63 3.41 -24.50 -16.61
C PRO A 63 4.27 -23.31 -16.15
N ARG A 64 3.73 -22.08 -16.26
CA ARG A 64 4.40 -20.83 -15.91
C ARG A 64 3.67 -20.18 -14.74
N TRP A 65 4.42 -19.59 -13.83
CA TRP A 65 3.89 -18.87 -12.67
C TRP A 65 3.99 -17.36 -12.89
N MET A 66 2.99 -16.62 -12.41
CA MET A 66 2.92 -15.16 -12.55
C MET A 66 1.99 -14.57 -11.49
N PHE A 67 2.06 -13.26 -11.32
CA PHE A 67 1.07 -12.54 -10.54
C PHE A 67 -0.28 -12.45 -11.28
N PRO A 68 -1.40 -12.41 -10.54
CA PRO A 68 -2.72 -12.30 -11.14
C PRO A 68 -2.88 -10.95 -11.86
N LYS A 69 -3.48 -11.00 -13.05
CA LYS A 69 -3.74 -9.83 -13.90
C LYS A 69 -4.60 -10.16 -15.11
N GLY A 70 -5.52 -9.26 -15.43
CA GLY A 70 -6.34 -9.36 -16.64
C GLY A 70 -6.71 -8.00 -17.23
N GLY A 71 -7.81 -7.95 -17.96
CA GLY A 71 -8.15 -6.80 -18.78
C GLY A 71 -8.75 -5.69 -17.93
N TRP A 72 -8.28 -4.45 -18.10
CA TRP A 72 -8.96 -3.30 -17.51
C TRP A 72 -10.15 -2.91 -18.39
N GLU A 73 -11.36 -2.97 -17.85
CA GLU A 73 -12.59 -2.66 -18.58
C GLU A 73 -13.02 -1.19 -18.48
N THR A 74 -13.90 -0.75 -19.37
CA THR A 74 -14.34 0.66 -19.49
C THR A 74 -15.33 1.09 -18.40
N ASP A 75 -16.00 0.14 -17.76
CA ASP A 75 -17.04 0.34 -16.74
C ASP A 75 -16.51 0.30 -15.30
N GLU A 76 -15.18 0.23 -15.11
CA GLU A 76 -14.55 0.11 -13.80
C GLU A 76 -13.31 1.01 -13.65
N ALA A 77 -13.00 1.37 -12.40
CA ALA A 77 -11.75 2.02 -12.04
C ALA A 77 -10.57 1.02 -12.11
N LEU A 78 -9.35 1.53 -12.06
CA LEU A 78 -8.15 0.71 -12.27
C LEU A 78 -7.90 -0.24 -11.09
N GLU A 79 -7.99 0.26 -9.88
CA GLU A 79 -7.88 -0.48 -8.61
C GLU A 79 -9.00 -1.52 -8.47
N ASP A 80 -10.17 -1.16 -8.97
CA ASP A 80 -11.37 -1.99 -8.99
C ASP A 80 -11.20 -3.21 -9.91
N ALA A 81 -10.62 -2.98 -11.08
CA ALA A 81 -10.22 -4.02 -12.01
C ALA A 81 -9.12 -4.90 -11.43
N ALA A 82 -8.14 -4.31 -10.72
CA ALA A 82 -7.07 -5.04 -10.05
C ALA A 82 -7.61 -6.03 -8.99
N LEU A 83 -8.56 -5.57 -8.16
CA LEU A 83 -9.28 -6.38 -7.18
C LEU A 83 -10.05 -7.52 -7.86
N ARG A 84 -10.85 -7.19 -8.87
CA ARG A 84 -11.68 -8.15 -9.61
C ARG A 84 -10.82 -9.25 -10.24
N GLU A 85 -9.79 -8.87 -11.01
CA GLU A 85 -8.91 -9.83 -11.70
C GLU A 85 -8.15 -10.71 -10.70
N THR A 86 -7.71 -10.14 -9.58
CA THR A 86 -7.04 -10.91 -8.52
C THR A 86 -7.98 -11.92 -7.89
N PHE A 87 -9.21 -11.51 -7.58
CA PHE A 87 -10.24 -12.41 -7.06
C PHE A 87 -10.59 -13.52 -8.06
N GLU A 88 -10.87 -13.17 -9.32
CA GLU A 88 -11.25 -14.13 -10.36
C GLU A 88 -10.17 -15.20 -10.59
N GLU A 89 -8.89 -14.79 -10.71
CA GLU A 89 -7.81 -15.70 -11.04
C GLU A 89 -7.27 -16.48 -9.82
N SER A 90 -7.32 -15.91 -8.62
CA SER A 90 -6.65 -16.47 -7.44
C SER A 90 -7.55 -16.79 -6.24
N GLY A 91 -8.74 -16.20 -6.17
CA GLY A 91 -9.70 -16.43 -5.08
C GLY A 91 -9.34 -15.74 -3.77
N VAL A 92 -8.39 -14.80 -3.77
CA VAL A 92 -8.09 -13.99 -2.58
C VAL A 92 -8.88 -12.69 -2.56
N ILE A 93 -9.22 -12.27 -1.35
CA ILE A 93 -9.81 -10.97 -1.04
C ILE A 93 -8.78 -10.21 -0.22
N GLY A 94 -8.73 -8.90 -0.42
CA GLY A 94 -7.84 -8.04 0.34
C GLY A 94 -8.00 -6.58 0.00
N GLU A 95 -7.07 -5.79 0.52
CA GLU A 95 -7.04 -4.35 0.33
C GLU A 95 -5.97 -3.99 -0.69
N VAL A 96 -6.37 -3.31 -1.77
CA VAL A 96 -5.42 -2.71 -2.71
C VAL A 96 -4.89 -1.43 -2.12
N GLU A 97 -3.57 -1.36 -1.97
CA GLU A 97 -2.88 -0.17 -1.47
C GLU A 97 -2.72 0.83 -2.62
N VAL A 98 -3.77 1.59 -2.91
CA VAL A 98 -3.83 2.52 -4.06
C VAL A 98 -2.70 3.56 -4.03
N HIS A 99 -2.37 4.08 -2.84
CA HIS A 99 -1.27 5.03 -2.65
C HIS A 99 0.11 4.41 -2.89
N GLU A 100 0.21 3.09 -2.90
CA GLU A 100 1.44 2.34 -3.10
C GLU A 100 1.57 1.75 -4.52
N PHE A 101 0.83 2.30 -5.50
CA PHE A 101 0.95 1.93 -6.92
C PHE A 101 2.39 1.66 -7.34
N LEU A 102 2.65 0.46 -7.87
CA LEU A 102 4.02 -0.01 -8.12
C LEU A 102 4.56 0.55 -9.43
N GLY A 103 3.69 0.78 -10.41
CA GLY A 103 4.06 1.38 -11.67
C GLY A 103 3.37 0.77 -12.88
N THR A 104 3.87 1.17 -14.04
CA THR A 104 3.36 0.81 -15.36
C THR A 104 4.49 0.25 -16.21
N TRP A 105 4.25 -0.88 -16.88
CA TRP A 105 5.24 -1.54 -17.73
C TRP A 105 4.69 -1.85 -19.11
N ASN A 106 5.49 -1.57 -20.14
CA ASN A 106 5.22 -1.99 -21.51
C ASN A 106 5.84 -3.36 -21.77
N PHE A 107 5.04 -4.32 -22.23
CA PHE A 107 5.51 -5.68 -22.55
C PHE A 107 4.93 -6.17 -23.87
N LYS A 108 5.68 -7.01 -24.59
CA LYS A 108 5.27 -7.49 -25.92
C LYS A 108 4.08 -8.45 -25.82
N SER A 109 3.10 -8.28 -26.71
CA SER A 109 2.04 -9.27 -26.88
C SER A 109 2.60 -10.57 -27.47
N LYS A 110 1.92 -11.69 -27.21
CA LYS A 110 2.30 -13.00 -27.78
C LYS A 110 1.90 -13.16 -29.25
N SER A 111 0.93 -12.41 -29.74
CA SER A 111 0.21 -12.73 -30.99
C SER A 111 0.31 -11.68 -32.10
N GLN A 112 0.81 -10.49 -31.79
CA GLN A 112 0.93 -9.37 -32.72
C GLN A 112 2.13 -8.55 -32.25
N GLY A 113 2.96 -8.00 -33.14
CA GLY A 113 4.13 -7.18 -32.74
C GLY A 113 3.83 -5.91 -31.94
N THR A 114 2.64 -5.80 -31.34
CA THR A 114 2.17 -4.73 -30.47
C THR A 114 2.62 -4.95 -29.03
N PHE A 115 2.71 -3.85 -28.30
CA PHE A 115 2.94 -3.84 -26.87
C PHE A 115 1.60 -3.85 -26.12
N HIS A 116 1.64 -4.30 -24.88
CA HIS A 116 0.58 -4.18 -23.89
C HIS A 116 1.14 -3.41 -22.72
N GLU A 117 0.27 -2.70 -22.04
CA GLU A 117 0.62 -1.90 -20.88
C GLU A 117 0.04 -2.55 -19.63
N GLY A 118 0.89 -2.83 -18.65
CA GLY A 118 0.54 -3.48 -17.40
C GLY A 118 0.68 -2.55 -16.22
N HIS A 119 -0.36 -2.45 -15.40
CA HIS A 119 -0.41 -1.66 -14.17
C HIS A 119 -0.43 -2.61 -12.97
N MET A 120 0.41 -2.38 -11.96
CA MET A 120 0.49 -3.26 -10.78
C MET A 120 0.30 -2.51 -9.47
N PHE A 121 -0.49 -3.11 -8.57
CA PHE A 121 -0.67 -2.64 -7.20
C PHE A 121 -0.19 -3.70 -6.20
N PRO A 122 0.18 -3.30 -4.97
CA PRO A 122 0.19 -4.22 -3.87
C PRO A 122 -1.24 -4.56 -3.44
N LEU A 123 -1.45 -5.80 -3.01
CA LEU A 123 -2.69 -6.21 -2.37
C LEU A 123 -2.38 -6.98 -1.09
N LEU A 124 -2.78 -6.41 0.05
CA LEU A 124 -2.71 -7.09 1.34
C LEU A 124 -3.87 -8.07 1.45
N VAL A 125 -3.57 -9.37 1.42
CA VAL A 125 -4.60 -10.42 1.45
C VAL A 125 -5.18 -10.53 2.86
N THR A 126 -6.50 -10.39 2.97
CA THR A 126 -7.26 -10.61 4.21
C THR A 126 -7.83 -12.02 4.26
N ASP A 127 -8.31 -12.53 3.12
CA ASP A 127 -8.97 -13.83 3.04
C ASP A 127 -8.56 -14.59 1.77
N GLU A 128 -8.50 -15.92 1.90
CA GLU A 128 -8.23 -16.85 0.80
C GLU A 128 -9.38 -17.84 0.74
N LEU A 129 -10.22 -17.75 -0.31
CA LEU A 129 -11.44 -18.56 -0.39
C LEU A 129 -11.15 -19.98 -0.90
N ASP A 130 -11.94 -20.95 -0.46
CA ASP A 130 -11.83 -22.33 -0.95
C ASP A 130 -12.37 -22.50 -2.38
N ASP A 131 -13.34 -21.68 -2.78
CA ASP A 131 -13.96 -21.69 -4.11
C ASP A 131 -13.91 -20.32 -4.76
N TRP A 132 -13.60 -20.28 -6.05
CA TRP A 132 -13.41 -19.03 -6.81
C TRP A 132 -13.55 -19.26 -8.31
N PRO A 133 -13.78 -18.19 -9.11
CA PRO A 133 -14.17 -18.31 -10.51
C PRO A 133 -13.25 -19.17 -11.39
N GLU A 134 -11.93 -18.96 -11.32
CA GLU A 134 -10.96 -19.70 -12.16
C GLU A 134 -10.34 -20.94 -11.47
N LYS A 135 -10.90 -21.44 -10.37
CA LYS A 135 -10.34 -22.56 -9.59
C LYS A 135 -9.92 -23.79 -10.40
N THR A 136 -10.72 -24.13 -11.40
CA THR A 136 -10.51 -25.33 -12.21
C THR A 136 -9.37 -25.18 -13.21
N VAL A 137 -8.96 -23.95 -13.53
CA VAL A 137 -7.94 -23.63 -14.55
C VAL A 137 -6.70 -22.93 -13.98
N ARG A 138 -6.72 -22.54 -12.70
CA ARG A 138 -5.61 -21.90 -11.99
C ARG A 138 -5.23 -22.67 -10.74
N LYS A 139 -3.93 -22.70 -10.46
CA LYS A 139 -3.36 -23.14 -9.17
C LYS A 139 -2.73 -21.95 -8.48
N ARG A 140 -2.71 -21.99 -7.14
CA ARG A 140 -2.05 -21.00 -6.27
C ARG A 140 -0.70 -21.52 -5.79
N LEU A 141 0.21 -20.59 -5.53
CA LEU A 141 1.51 -20.89 -4.93
C LEU A 141 1.96 -19.67 -4.11
N TRP A 142 2.04 -19.85 -2.78
CA TRP A 142 2.60 -18.86 -1.87
C TRP A 142 4.11 -19.08 -1.71
N LEU A 143 4.89 -18.02 -1.87
CA LEU A 143 6.35 -18.09 -1.86
C LEU A 143 6.96 -16.90 -1.13
N LYS A 144 8.19 -17.09 -0.63
CA LYS A 144 9.00 -15.96 -0.14
C LYS A 144 9.43 -15.06 -1.30
N PHE A 145 9.90 -13.86 -0.98
CA PHE A 145 10.36 -12.89 -1.98
C PHE A 145 11.34 -13.48 -3.01
N SER A 146 12.42 -14.12 -2.54
CA SER A 146 13.46 -14.68 -3.42
C SER A 146 12.91 -15.74 -4.38
N GLU A 147 12.11 -16.67 -3.84
CA GLU A 147 11.47 -17.76 -4.60
C GLU A 147 10.44 -17.21 -5.60
N ALA A 148 9.57 -16.28 -5.16
CA ALA A 148 8.58 -15.62 -6.00
C ALA A 148 9.24 -14.93 -7.20
N ARG A 149 10.32 -14.19 -6.94
CA ARG A 149 11.12 -13.52 -7.97
C ARG A 149 11.78 -14.50 -8.93
N GLU A 150 12.25 -15.65 -8.44
CA GLU A 150 12.87 -16.69 -9.26
C GLU A 150 11.86 -17.32 -10.22
N VAL A 151 10.74 -17.83 -9.70
CA VAL A 151 9.77 -18.61 -10.47
C VAL A 151 8.84 -17.77 -11.34
N CYS A 152 8.65 -16.48 -11.03
CA CYS A 152 7.80 -15.59 -11.82
C CYS A 152 8.31 -15.55 -13.27
N TRP A 153 7.44 -15.79 -14.23
CA TRP A 153 7.86 -15.93 -15.62
C TRP A 153 8.17 -14.59 -16.30
N HIS A 154 7.43 -13.54 -15.96
CA HIS A 154 7.50 -12.27 -16.66
C HIS A 154 8.51 -11.33 -16.00
N SER A 155 9.55 -10.91 -16.74
CA SER A 155 10.57 -9.96 -16.22
C SER A 155 9.95 -8.70 -15.62
N TRP A 156 9.00 -8.08 -16.32
CA TRP A 156 8.35 -6.85 -15.86
C TRP A 156 7.59 -7.03 -14.54
N MET A 157 7.08 -8.24 -14.25
CA MET A 157 6.47 -8.57 -12.96
C MET A 157 7.51 -8.79 -11.85
N LYS A 158 8.70 -9.30 -12.19
CA LYS A 158 9.83 -9.35 -11.25
C LYS A 158 10.27 -7.94 -10.88
N GLU A 159 10.35 -7.05 -11.85
CA GLU A 159 10.65 -5.63 -11.63
C GLU A 159 9.59 -4.98 -10.73
N ALA A 160 8.30 -5.26 -10.95
CA ALA A 160 7.24 -4.78 -10.05
C ALA A 160 7.41 -5.29 -8.61
N LEU A 161 7.82 -6.55 -8.43
CA LEU A 161 8.12 -7.12 -7.12
C LEU A 161 9.35 -6.46 -6.47
N ASP A 162 10.38 -6.15 -7.26
CA ASP A 162 11.57 -5.43 -6.80
C ASP A 162 11.22 -3.99 -6.35
N VAL A 163 10.31 -3.32 -7.06
CA VAL A 163 9.77 -2.01 -6.66
C VAL A 163 9.00 -2.12 -5.35
N PHE A 164 8.16 -3.13 -5.19
CA PHE A 164 7.45 -3.39 -3.93
C PHE A 164 8.43 -3.50 -2.75
N ALA A 165 9.47 -4.34 -2.88
CA ALA A 165 10.47 -4.52 -1.82
C ALA A 165 11.25 -3.23 -1.51
N SER A 166 11.56 -2.45 -2.55
CA SER A 166 12.25 -1.17 -2.42
C SER A 166 11.40 -0.15 -1.65
N LYS A 167 10.10 -0.08 -1.92
CA LYS A 167 9.16 0.81 -1.22
C LYS A 167 8.98 0.42 0.25
N LEU A 168 8.83 -0.87 0.53
CA LEU A 168 8.75 -1.39 1.91
C LEU A 168 10.00 -0.97 2.74
N THR A 169 11.18 -1.12 2.15
CA THR A 169 12.45 -0.74 2.80
C THR A 169 12.53 0.76 3.08
N LYS A 170 11.95 1.60 2.21
CA LYS A 170 11.91 3.06 2.41
C LYS A 170 10.97 3.44 3.55
N ARG A 171 9.76 2.86 3.60
CA ARG A 171 8.81 3.11 4.68
C ARG A 171 9.40 2.80 6.06
N ASN A 172 10.07 1.66 6.18
CA ASN A 172 10.72 1.29 7.45
C ASN A 172 11.79 2.31 7.91
N LYS A 173 12.48 2.98 6.97
CA LYS A 173 13.48 4.02 7.31
C LYS A 173 12.83 5.34 7.71
N GLU A 174 11.73 5.71 7.06
CA GLU A 174 10.97 6.92 7.39
C GLU A 174 10.27 6.80 8.76
N GLU A 175 9.87 5.59 9.16
CA GLU A 175 9.32 5.30 10.49
C GLU A 175 10.39 5.26 11.60
N GLU A 176 11.66 5.01 11.26
CA GLU A 176 12.78 4.99 12.22
C GLU A 176 13.41 6.37 12.47
N GLU A 177 13.18 7.38 11.61
CA GLU A 177 13.61 8.77 11.87
C GLU A 177 12.54 9.53 12.67
N PRO A 178 12.85 10.08 13.86
CA PRO A 178 11.91 10.91 14.59
C PRO A 178 11.51 12.11 13.73
N GLN A 179 10.20 12.29 13.49
CA GLN A 179 9.67 13.53 12.96
C GLN A 179 10.05 14.68 13.91
N THR A 180 11.18 15.32 13.64
CA THR A 180 11.39 16.68 14.09
C THR A 180 10.45 17.53 13.24
N CYS A 181 9.25 17.76 13.78
CA CYS A 181 8.42 18.85 13.30
C CYS A 181 9.31 20.09 13.43
N ALA A 182 9.74 20.64 12.29
CA ALA A 182 10.19 22.02 12.27
C ALA A 182 9.01 22.80 12.85
N PHE A 183 9.17 23.27 14.08
CA PHE A 183 8.35 24.31 14.64
C PHE A 183 8.68 25.50 13.74
N ASP A 184 7.96 25.62 12.62
CA ASP A 184 7.96 26.85 11.86
C ASP A 184 7.59 27.91 12.90
N GLU A 185 8.56 28.78 13.14
CA GLU A 185 8.46 29.98 13.95
C GLU A 185 7.46 30.90 13.23
N LEU A 186 6.19 30.52 13.25
CA LEU A 186 5.07 31.37 12.93
C LEU A 186 5.06 32.42 14.03
N SER A 187 5.77 33.50 13.72
CA SER A 187 5.65 34.82 14.34
C SER A 187 4.17 35.16 14.54
N TYR A 188 3.67 34.78 15.71
CA TYR A 188 2.37 35.21 16.18
C TYR A 188 2.59 36.59 16.81
N GLU A 189 2.51 37.65 16.01
CA GLU A 189 2.29 38.99 16.55
C GLU A 189 0.91 39.00 17.20
N GLN A 190 0.88 38.68 18.50
CA GLN A 190 -0.30 38.81 19.31
C GLN A 190 -0.53 40.30 19.59
N THR A 191 -1.37 40.93 18.77
CA THR A 191 -1.90 42.26 19.07
C THR A 191 -2.89 42.13 20.22
N ILE A 192 -2.38 42.08 21.45
CA ILE A 192 -3.20 42.29 22.65
C ILE A 192 -3.28 43.79 22.85
N GLY A 193 -4.48 44.34 22.59
CA GLY A 193 -4.81 45.72 22.89
C GLY A 193 -4.46 46.05 24.34
N ALA A 194 -3.58 47.04 24.51
CA ALA A 194 -3.18 47.56 25.79
C ALA A 194 -4.42 48.04 26.57
N VAL A 195 -4.73 47.38 27.69
CA VAL A 195 -5.37 48.05 28.82
C VAL A 195 -4.24 48.34 29.79
N SER A 196 -3.85 49.60 29.81
CA SER A 196 -2.85 50.18 30.69
C SER A 196 -3.26 50.03 32.15
N ASP A 197 -2.51 49.23 32.92
CA ASP A 197 -2.47 49.32 34.38
C ASP A 197 -0.99 49.21 34.83
N PRO A 198 -0.35 50.29 35.32
CA PRO A 198 1.11 50.45 35.32
C PRO A 198 1.84 49.79 36.51
N MET A 199 1.46 48.59 36.96
CA MET A 199 2.06 48.01 38.18
C MET A 199 2.36 46.49 38.20
N PHE A 200 2.18 45.77 37.09
CA PHE A 200 2.49 44.33 37.02
C PHE A 200 3.21 43.94 35.73
N CYS A 201 4.30 43.19 35.84
CA CYS A 201 4.94 42.49 34.72
C CYS A 201 4.49 41.02 34.75
N VAL A 202 3.97 40.52 33.64
CA VAL A 202 3.59 39.10 33.48
C VAL A 202 4.66 38.42 32.64
N GLU A 203 5.36 37.44 33.21
CA GLU A 203 6.31 36.61 32.46
C GLU A 203 5.75 35.18 32.35
N PRO A 204 5.53 34.65 31.13
CA PRO A 204 5.20 33.25 30.97
C PRO A 204 6.45 32.40 31.19
N ARG A 205 6.35 31.36 32.01
CA ARG A 205 7.42 30.37 32.20
C ARG A 205 6.87 28.99 31.86
N ILE A 206 7.47 28.35 30.87
CA ILE A 206 7.14 26.97 30.47
C ILE A 206 8.03 26.05 31.30
N SER A 207 7.41 25.12 32.03
CA SER A 207 8.11 24.10 32.80
C SER A 207 7.64 22.72 32.34
N ILE A 208 8.59 21.86 32.02
CA ILE A 208 8.36 20.46 31.63
C ILE A 208 8.67 19.61 32.86
N GLU A 209 7.70 18.87 33.38
CA GLU A 209 7.93 17.85 34.39
C GLU A 209 7.62 16.48 33.76
N ALA A 210 8.60 15.59 33.73
CA ALA A 210 8.44 14.22 33.29
C ALA A 210 7.84 13.39 34.43
N ASN A 211 6.78 12.62 34.15
CA ASN A 211 6.23 11.66 35.10
C ASN A 211 6.20 10.26 34.46
N ASP A 212 6.57 9.24 35.24
CA ASP A 212 7.05 7.93 34.75
C ASP A 212 5.98 6.99 34.13
N LEU A 213 4.77 7.45 33.82
CA LEU A 213 3.79 6.65 33.11
C LEU A 213 2.95 7.50 32.14
N THR A 214 3.23 7.33 30.84
CA THR A 214 2.47 7.76 29.65
C THR A 214 2.59 9.24 29.22
N CYS A 215 2.49 9.45 27.90
CA CYS A 215 2.88 10.61 27.09
C CYS A 215 2.67 12.01 27.71
N GLU A 216 3.65 12.88 27.44
CA GLU A 216 3.83 14.27 27.91
C GLU A 216 2.54 15.13 27.88
N GLU A 217 2.17 15.72 29.02
CA GLU A 217 1.25 16.87 29.06
C GLU A 217 2.05 18.17 29.27
N LEU A 218 1.97 19.10 28.31
CA LEU A 218 2.47 20.47 28.47
C LEU A 218 1.43 21.31 29.22
N ARG A 219 1.75 21.75 30.44
CA ARG A 219 0.95 22.75 31.17
C ARG A 219 1.62 24.12 31.14
N ILE A 220 0.91 25.11 30.59
CA ILE A 220 1.32 26.53 30.64
C ILE A 220 0.77 27.13 31.93
N SER A 221 1.66 27.64 32.78
CA SER A 221 1.31 28.34 34.02
C SER A 221 1.70 29.81 33.93
N LEU A 222 0.77 30.72 34.16
CA LEU A 222 1.06 32.16 34.26
C LEU A 222 1.45 32.51 35.70
N VAL A 223 2.69 32.95 35.91
CA VAL A 223 3.15 33.40 37.23
C VAL A 223 3.08 34.91 37.28
N VAL A 224 2.15 35.44 38.07
CA VAL A 224 2.07 36.89 38.35
C VAL A 224 3.05 37.22 39.48
N LYS A 225 4.07 38.02 39.19
CA LYS A 225 4.99 38.55 40.21
C LYS A 225 4.61 40.00 40.53
N LYS A 226 4.54 40.31 41.82
CA LYS A 226 4.45 41.69 42.31
C LYS A 226 5.87 42.25 42.42
N GLN A 227 6.18 43.36 41.75
CA GLN A 227 7.45 44.04 41.98
C GLN A 227 7.44 44.65 43.39
N GLN A 228 8.58 44.56 44.06
CA GLN A 228 8.82 45.09 45.39
C GLN A 228 9.59 46.40 45.29
#